data_AF-A0A7S0XCT0-F1
#
_entry.id   AF-A0A7S0XCT0-F1
#
_cell.length_a   1.000
_cell.length_b   1.000
_cell.length_c   1.000
_cell.angle_alpha   90.00
_cell.angle_beta   90.00
_cell.angle_gamma   90.00
#
_symmetry.space_group_name_H-M   'P 1'
#
loop_
_entity.id
_entity.type
_entity.pdbx_description
1 polymer ?
#
loop_
_entity_poly.entity_id
_entity_poly.type
_entity_poly.pdbx_seq_one_letter_code
_entity_poly.pdbx_strand_id
1 'polypeptide(L)'
;STKAFIYDLFTNITQIDNDEYKLHSQSLQYVWIQGIITNTSTIIDDNNNYTKSYVIDDGTASISVRTQFDKIFDSGKYVLLSIGDYVLVSGLLTLAVLFENNKVVPKFLEVHTISLIDDSNLEILWILENIYRI
;
A
#
# COMPACT_ATOMS: atom_id res chain seq x y z
N SER A 1 7.65 6.38 9.55
CA SER A 1 6.71 5.74 8.62
C SER A 1 6.06 4.56 9.33
N THR A 2 4.82 4.24 8.98
CA THR A 2 3.97 3.28 9.70
C THR A 2 3.92 1.96 8.91
N LYS A 3 4.32 0.85 9.51
CA LYS A 3 4.12 -0.50 8.93
C LYS A 3 2.74 -0.99 9.38
N ALA A 4 1.97 -1.57 8.47
CA ALA A 4 0.61 -2.02 8.77
C ALA A 4 0.23 -3.27 7.99
N PHE A 5 -0.61 -4.12 8.59
CA PHE A 5 -1.46 -5.02 7.81
C PHE A 5 -2.52 -4.19 7.07
N ILE A 6 -2.87 -4.63 5.87
CA ILE A 6 -3.85 -3.95 5.03
C ILE A 6 -5.21 -3.90 5.73
N TYR A 7 -5.59 -4.97 6.45
CA TYR A 7 -6.83 -5.00 7.22
C TYR A 7 -6.93 -3.85 8.23
N ASP A 8 -5.85 -3.57 8.98
CA ASP A 8 -5.84 -2.51 9.99
C ASP A 8 -6.05 -1.13 9.36
N LEU A 9 -5.60 -0.93 8.12
CA LEU A 9 -5.89 0.31 7.38
C LEU A 9 -7.39 0.51 7.16
N PHE A 10 -8.16 -0.57 6.95
CA PHE A 10 -9.60 -0.47 6.71
C PHE A 10 -10.46 -0.39 7.99
N THR A 11 -9.90 -0.81 9.12
CA THR A 11 -10.68 -0.93 10.37
C THR A 11 -10.23 0.02 11.49
N ASN A 12 -8.96 0.40 11.53
CA ASN A 12 -8.34 1.01 12.72
C ASN A 12 -7.81 2.44 12.48
N ILE A 13 -8.07 3.03 11.30
CA ILE A 13 -7.76 4.44 11.05
C ILE A 13 -8.74 5.32 11.81
N THR A 14 -8.19 6.26 12.58
CA THR A 14 -8.95 7.29 13.29
C THR A 14 -8.53 8.67 12.82
N GLN A 15 -9.50 9.53 12.53
CA GLN A 15 -9.26 10.93 12.24
C GLN A 15 -9.17 11.73 13.54
N ILE A 16 -8.19 12.62 13.63
CA ILE A 16 -7.91 13.45 14.80
C ILE A 16 -8.28 14.90 14.54
N ASP A 17 -7.95 15.38 13.35
CA ASP A 17 -8.28 16.70 12.85
C ASP A 17 -8.50 16.62 11.33
N ASN A 18 -8.85 17.75 10.68
CA ASN A 18 -9.27 17.80 9.27
C ASN A 18 -8.31 17.11 8.29
N ASP A 19 -7.00 17.05 8.59
CA ASP A 19 -5.98 16.42 7.76
C ASP A 19 -5.04 15.46 8.51
N GLU A 20 -5.31 15.19 9.79
CA GLU A 20 -4.48 14.29 10.60
C GLU A 20 -5.20 12.98 10.91
N TYR A 21 -4.56 11.89 10.51
CA TYR A 21 -5.04 10.53 10.74
C TYR A 21 -4.03 9.75 11.58
N LYS A 22 -4.51 8.84 12.41
CA LYS A 22 -3.68 7.84 13.09
C LYS A 22 -4.13 6.44 12.74
N LEU A 23 -3.16 5.54 12.70
CA LEU A 23 -3.38 4.11 12.81
C LEU A 23 -2.93 3.71 14.22
N HIS A 24 -3.87 3.27 15.05
CA HIS A 24 -3.64 3.12 16.49
C HIS A 24 -3.11 4.42 17.12
N SER A 25 -1.89 4.40 17.67
CA SER A 25 -1.22 5.54 18.29
C SER A 25 -0.26 6.28 17.35
N GLN A 26 -0.07 5.82 16.10
CA GLN A 26 0.94 6.34 15.18
C GLN A 26 0.32 7.25 14.12
N SER A 27 0.93 8.43 13.91
CA SER A 27 0.53 9.35 12.84
C SER A 27 0.64 8.67 11.48
N LEU A 28 -0.41 8.82 10.68
CA LEU A 28 -0.59 8.13 9.42
C LEU A 28 -0.38 9.12 8.27
N GLN A 29 0.87 9.37 7.94
CA GLN A 29 1.25 10.15 6.76
C GLN A 29 1.79 9.24 5.66
N TYR A 30 2.57 8.23 6.04
CA TYR A 30 3.31 7.40 5.11
C TYR A 30 3.32 5.96 5.58
N VAL A 31 2.82 5.06 4.74
CA VAL A 31 2.53 3.66 5.10
C VAL A 31 3.43 2.73 4.32
N TRP A 32 3.87 1.66 5.00
CA TRP A 32 4.51 0.51 4.41
C TRP A 32 3.56 -0.68 4.51
N ILE A 33 3.35 -1.35 3.38
CA ILE A 33 2.61 -2.61 3.27
C ILE A 33 3.46 -3.62 2.51
N GLN A 34 3.22 -4.91 2.71
CA GLN A 34 3.78 -5.95 1.86
C GLN A 34 2.66 -6.88 1.40
N GLY A 35 2.86 -7.55 0.27
CA GLY A 35 1.92 -8.56 -0.19
C GLY A 35 2.15 -8.98 -1.63
N ILE A 36 1.28 -9.83 -2.13
CA ILE A 36 1.31 -10.35 -3.50
C ILE A 36 0.51 -9.43 -4.41
N ILE A 37 1.05 -9.16 -5.61
CA ILE A 37 0.27 -8.51 -6.68
C ILE A 37 -0.77 -9.50 -7.21
N THR A 38 -2.05 -9.21 -6.98
CA THR A 38 -3.15 -10.07 -7.44
C THR A 38 -3.81 -9.56 -8.71
N ASN A 39 -3.66 -8.26 -9.01
CA ASN A 39 -4.20 -7.65 -10.23
C ASN A 39 -3.34 -6.47 -10.67
N THR A 40 -3.36 -6.19 -11.97
CA THR A 40 -2.71 -5.02 -12.56
C THR A 40 -3.63 -4.37 -13.58
N SER A 41 -3.67 -3.05 -13.58
CA SER A 41 -4.37 -2.26 -14.59
C SER A 41 -3.57 -1.02 -14.96
N THR A 42 -3.79 -0.54 -16.18
CA THR A 42 -3.21 0.71 -16.68
C THR A 42 -4.35 1.68 -16.93
N ILE A 43 -4.28 2.84 -16.31
CA ILE A 43 -5.21 3.94 -16.52
C ILE A 43 -4.46 5.00 -17.32
N ILE A 44 -5.05 5.45 -18.41
CA ILE A 44 -4.56 6.58 -19.21
C ILE A 44 -5.59 7.69 -18.99
N ASP A 45 -5.16 8.82 -18.44
CA ASP A 45 -6.04 9.98 -18.29
C ASP A 45 -6.17 10.75 -19.63
N ASP A 46 -7.07 11.72 -19.68
CA ASP A 46 -7.33 12.53 -20.88
C ASP A 46 -6.10 13.34 -21.34
N ASN A 47 -5.06 13.44 -20.51
CA ASN A 47 -3.79 14.10 -20.80
C ASN A 47 -2.68 13.12 -21.22
N ASN A 48 -3.01 11.85 -21.49
CA ASN A 48 -2.07 10.77 -21.76
C ASN A 48 -1.09 10.48 -20.61
N ASN A 49 -1.40 10.85 -19.38
CA ASN A 49 -0.62 10.42 -18.23
C ASN A 49 -0.96 8.96 -17.94
N TYR A 50 0.09 8.13 -17.93
CA TYR A 50 -0.02 6.71 -17.60
C TYR A 50 0.07 6.56 -16.09
N THR A 51 -0.98 6.00 -15.49
CA THR A 51 -0.94 5.53 -14.11
C THR A 51 -1.09 4.01 -14.12
N LYS A 52 -0.07 3.32 -13.62
CA LYS A 52 -0.15 1.89 -13.40
C LYS A 52 -0.71 1.64 -12.00
N SER A 53 -1.73 0.79 -11.92
CA SER A 53 -2.34 0.37 -10.67
C SER A 53 -2.06 -1.11 -10.46
N TYR A 54 -1.74 -1.46 -9.23
CA TYR A 54 -1.65 -2.84 -8.77
C TYR A 54 -2.61 -3.05 -7.61
N VAL A 55 -3.14 -4.26 -7.45
CA VAL A 55 -3.85 -4.67 -6.24
C VAL A 55 -2.89 -5.53 -5.44
N ILE A 56 -2.60 -5.12 -4.22
CA ILE A 56 -1.71 -5.83 -3.29
C ILE A 56 -2.57 -6.53 -2.26
N ASP A 57 -2.32 -7.82 -2.05
CA ASP A 57 -2.99 -8.66 -1.06
C ASP A 57 -1.97 -9.21 -0.06
N ASP A 58 -2.19 -8.93 1.24
CA ASP A 58 -1.30 -9.38 2.32
C ASP A 58 -1.84 -10.61 3.08
N GLY A 59 -2.93 -11.21 2.57
CA GLY A 59 -3.66 -12.31 3.21
C GLY A 59 -4.69 -11.86 4.25
N THR A 60 -4.70 -10.59 4.66
CA THR A 60 -5.68 -10.02 5.60
C THR A 60 -6.73 -9.16 4.90
N ALA A 61 -6.32 -8.43 3.86
CA ALA A 61 -7.16 -7.66 2.97
C ALA A 61 -6.36 -7.29 1.71
N SER A 62 -7.00 -6.64 0.74
CA SER A 62 -6.33 -6.13 -0.45
C SER A 62 -6.55 -4.61 -0.61
N ILE A 63 -5.55 -3.92 -1.15
CA ILE A 63 -5.62 -2.48 -1.44
C ILE A 63 -5.03 -2.16 -2.81
N SER A 64 -5.60 -1.15 -3.47
CA SER A 64 -5.03 -0.62 -4.71
C SER A 64 -3.84 0.29 -4.42
N VAL A 65 -2.76 0.10 -5.16
CA VAL A 65 -1.57 0.97 -5.14
C VAL A 65 -1.37 1.56 -6.54
N ARG A 66 -0.99 2.83 -6.61
CA ARG A 66 -0.87 3.60 -7.86
C ARG A 66 0.52 4.15 -8.02
N THR A 67 1.04 4.09 -9.24
CA THR A 67 2.35 4.63 -9.57
C THR A 67 2.38 5.17 -10.99
N GLN A 68 3.24 6.17 -11.20
CA GLN A 68 3.53 6.70 -12.54
C GLN A 68 4.71 5.98 -13.21
N PHE A 69 5.40 5.10 -12.47
CA PHE A 69 6.54 4.35 -13.00
C PHE A 69 6.06 2.98 -13.50
N ASP A 70 6.45 2.61 -14.72
CA ASP A 70 6.14 1.30 -15.31
C ASP A 70 7.11 0.21 -14.84
N LYS A 71 8.30 0.62 -14.38
CA LYS A 71 9.39 -0.25 -13.91
C LYS A 71 9.94 0.25 -12.59
N ILE A 72 10.39 -0.70 -11.78
CA ILE A 72 11.11 -0.43 -10.53
C ILE A 72 12.59 -0.68 -10.76
N PHE A 73 13.46 0.08 -10.09
CA PHE A 73 14.89 -0.21 -10.09
C PHE A 73 15.19 -1.15 -8.94
N ASP A 74 15.51 -2.40 -9.25
CA ASP A 74 15.86 -3.42 -8.28
C ASP A 74 17.13 -4.14 -8.70
N SER A 75 18.02 -4.41 -7.75
CA SER A 75 19.25 -5.20 -7.96
C SER A 75 20.09 -4.78 -9.19
N GLY A 76 20.09 -3.48 -9.51
CA GLY A 76 20.84 -2.91 -10.64
C GLY A 76 20.14 -2.95 -12.00
N LYS A 77 18.86 -3.34 -12.07
CA LYS A 77 18.08 -3.43 -13.32
C LYS A 77 16.69 -2.85 -13.15
N TYR A 78 16.10 -2.43 -14.27
CA TYR A 78 14.69 -2.08 -14.31
C TYR A 78 13.84 -3.34 -14.49
N VAL A 79 12.97 -3.62 -13.53
CA VAL A 79 12.11 -4.81 -13.52
C VAL A 79 10.65 -4.41 -13.70
N LEU A 80 9.93 -5.19 -14.52
CA LEU A 80 8.48 -5.07 -14.68
C LEU A 80 7.79 -5.90 -13.60
N LEU A 81 6.91 -5.25 -12.84
CA LEU A 81 6.07 -5.94 -11.86
C LEU A 81 4.89 -6.64 -12.55
N SER A 82 4.61 -7.85 -12.08
CA SER A 82 3.65 -8.80 -12.63
C SER A 82 2.74 -9.39 -11.54
N ILE A 83 1.61 -9.97 -11.95
CA ILE A 83 0.75 -10.73 -11.03
C ILE A 83 1.52 -11.93 -10.48
N GLY A 84 1.47 -12.13 -9.18
CA GLY A 84 2.21 -13.17 -8.45
C GLY A 84 3.49 -12.67 -7.79
N ASP A 85 3.99 -11.49 -8.16
CA ASP A 85 5.16 -10.89 -7.51
C ASP A 85 4.83 -10.50 -6.07
N TYR A 86 5.72 -10.86 -5.14
CA TYR A 86 5.66 -10.38 -3.76
C TYR A 86 6.43 -9.08 -3.64
N VAL A 87 5.81 -8.05 -3.06
CA VAL A 87 6.36 -6.69 -3.03
C VAL A 87 6.28 -6.07 -1.65
N LEU A 88 7.27 -5.23 -1.36
CA LEU A 88 7.23 -4.23 -0.29
C LEU A 88 6.91 -2.87 -0.90
N VAL A 89 5.83 -2.24 -0.46
CA VAL A 89 5.36 -0.96 -0.99
C VAL A 89 5.36 0.08 0.10
N SER A 90 5.86 1.26 -0.20
CA SER A 90 5.74 2.44 0.64
C SER A 90 5.14 3.61 -0.11
N GLY A 91 4.30 4.38 0.57
CA GLY A 91 3.58 5.46 -0.10
C GLY A 91 2.71 6.31 0.80
N LEU A 92 2.08 7.30 0.17
CA LEU A 92 1.11 8.19 0.80
C LEU A 92 -0.28 7.56 0.72
N LEU A 93 -0.95 7.43 1.86
CA LEU A 93 -2.28 6.83 1.92
C LEU A 93 -3.32 7.86 1.52
N THR A 94 -4.07 7.58 0.45
CA THR A 94 -5.22 8.39 0.06
C THR A 94 -6.48 7.82 0.70
N LEU A 95 -7.22 8.68 1.39
CA LEU A 95 -8.43 8.32 2.13
C LEU A 95 -9.69 8.83 1.42
N ALA A 96 -10.79 8.13 1.62
CA ALA A 96 -12.13 8.53 1.20
C ALA A 96 -13.05 8.60 2.42
N VAL A 97 -13.94 9.58 2.44
CA VAL A 97 -14.99 9.68 3.46
C VAL A 97 -16.26 9.02 2.92
N LEU A 98 -16.74 7.98 3.60
CA LEU A 98 -18.03 7.36 3.28
C LEU A 98 -19.16 8.20 3.87
N PHE A 99 -20.03 8.70 3.00
CA PHE A 99 -21.10 9.66 3.34
C PHE A 99 -22.10 9.16 4.39
N GLU A 100 -22.29 7.85 4.52
CA GLU A 100 -23.34 7.30 5.40
C GLU A 100 -22.98 7.37 6.89
N ASN A 101 -21.69 7.42 7.25
CA ASN A 101 -21.25 7.39 8.65
C ASN A 101 -20.05 8.30 8.95
N ASN A 102 -19.65 9.18 8.03
CA ASN A 102 -18.36 9.89 8.07
C ASN A 102 -17.17 8.96 8.33
N LYS A 103 -17.29 7.67 7.97
CA LYS A 103 -16.23 6.69 8.16
C LYS A 103 -15.15 6.96 7.12
N VAL A 104 -13.94 7.21 7.59
CA VAL A 104 -12.77 7.36 6.73
C VAL A 104 -12.24 5.98 6.39
N VAL A 105 -12.04 5.69 5.10
CA VAL A 105 -11.50 4.42 4.62
C VAL A 105 -10.38 4.66 3.62
N PRO A 106 -9.38 3.75 3.55
CA PRO A 106 -8.41 3.73 2.47
C PRO A 106 -9.07 3.66 1.10
N LYS A 107 -8.62 4.51 0.18
CA LYS A 107 -9.00 4.44 -1.23
C LYS A 107 -7.90 3.77 -2.05
N PHE A 108 -6.67 4.27 -1.94
CA PHE A 108 -5.47 3.69 -2.55
C PHE A 108 -4.21 4.24 -1.88
N LEU A 109 -3.07 3.62 -2.16
CA LEU A 109 -1.74 4.10 -1.78
C LEU A 109 -1.05 4.71 -3.02
N GLU A 110 -0.62 5.97 -2.94
CA GLU A 110 0.27 6.57 -3.95
C GLU A 110 1.70 6.16 -3.66
N VAL A 111 2.26 5.36 -4.57
CA VAL A 111 3.56 4.71 -4.39
C VAL A 111 4.68 5.73 -4.44
N HIS A 112 5.54 5.68 -3.43
CA HIS A 112 6.81 6.38 -3.43
C HIS A 112 7.98 5.41 -3.60
N THR A 113 7.96 4.25 -2.93
CA THR A 113 8.86 3.13 -3.26
C THR A 113 8.10 1.82 -3.41
N ILE A 114 8.61 0.96 -4.27
CA ILE A 114 8.15 -0.43 -4.39
C ILE A 114 9.36 -1.30 -4.73
N SER A 115 9.48 -2.44 -4.05
CA SER A 115 10.59 -3.37 -4.19
C SER A 115 10.08 -4.80 -4.24
N LEU A 116 10.71 -5.64 -5.05
CA LEU A 116 10.46 -7.08 -5.03
C LEU A 116 11.03 -7.69 -3.76
N ILE A 117 10.31 -8.65 -3.20
CA ILE A 117 10.82 -9.49 -2.11
C ILE A 117 11.00 -10.90 -2.69
N ASP A 118 12.26 -11.28 -2.91
CA ASP A 118 12.62 -12.61 -3.41
C ASP A 118 12.99 -13.60 -2.29
N ASP A 119 12.88 -13.18 -1.01
CA ASP A 119 13.25 -13.99 0.16
C ASP A 119 12.06 -14.20 1.11
N SER A 120 11.57 -15.44 1.13
CA SER A 120 10.51 -15.91 2.05
C SER A 120 10.78 -15.62 3.54
N ASN A 121 12.04 -15.46 3.96
CA ASN A 121 12.36 -15.10 5.35
C ASN A 121 11.98 -13.65 5.67
N LEU A 122 12.01 -12.75 4.69
CA LEU A 122 11.60 -11.35 4.87
C LEU A 122 10.09 -11.22 5.04
N GLU A 123 9.32 -12.08 4.36
CA GLU A 123 7.86 -12.15 4.52
C GLU A 123 7.49 -12.51 5.96
N ILE A 124 8.14 -13.54 6.52
CA ILE A 124 7.90 -14.01 7.90
C ILE A 124 8.34 -12.94 8.90
N LEU A 125 9.50 -12.30 8.70
CA LEU A 125 9.99 -11.26 9.60
C LEU A 125 9.01 -10.09 9.70
N TRP A 126 8.43 -9.65 8.58
CA TRP A 126 7.41 -8.60 8.60
C TRP A 126 6.16 -8.99 9.37
N ILE A 127 5.65 -10.22 9.18
CA ILE A 127 4.47 -10.71 9.91
C ILE A 127 4.76 -10.66 11.43
N LEU A 128 5.92 -11.15 11.85
CA LEU A 128 6.34 -11.12 13.26
C LEU A 128 6.46 -9.68 13.75
N GLU A 129 7.11 -8.78 13.00
CA GLU A 129 7.28 -7.37 13.38
C GLU A 129 5.95 -6.62 13.53
N ASN A 130 4.93 -6.93 12.72
CA ASN A 130 3.62 -6.28 12.82
C ASN A 130 2.77 -6.87 13.95
N ILE A 131 2.88 -8.17 14.24
CA ILE A 131 2.16 -8.81 15.36
C ILE A 131 2.70 -8.35 16.73
N TYR A 132 4.02 -8.28 16.91
CA TYR A 132 4.64 -7.94 18.21
C TYR A 132 4.66 -6.43 18.53
N ARG A 133 4.01 -5.59 17.72
CA ARG A 133 3.81 -4.15 17.98
C ARG A 133 2.51 -3.84 18.76
N ILE A 134 1.67 -4.85 18.99
CA ILE A 134 0.44 -4.80 19.82
C ILE A 134 0.83 -5.00 21.29
#